data_AF-A0A0F8XEN7-F1
#
_entry.id   AF-A0A0F8XEN7-F1
#
_cell.length_a   1.000
_cell.length_b   1.000
_cell.length_c   1.000
_cell.angle_alpha   90.00
_cell.angle_beta   90.00
_cell.angle_gamma   90.00
#
_symmetry.space_group_name_H-M   'P 1'
#
loop_
_entity.id
_entity.type
_entity.pdbx_description
1 polymer ?
#
loop_
_entity_poly.entity_id
_entity_poly.type
_entity_poly.pdbx_seq_one_letter_code
_entity_poly.pdbx_strand_id
1 'polypeptide(L)'
;MISDLLQTILDVTSHLKITTVIIGGLALPAYNVARTTLDIDICIKIESQKQLNLFIETLKEKEISTKQHPKINHDLFTVFGKQSEVEIWLKPCDAFQWDEQMTHKIQHFFKDVYVLAVEDYILTKLARADRSSIDTVDTLNILIANKDIFDWEYFQFRLKWVDLKNDFEEVIKAFELDYSENLRNLSRNILDKFENSL
;
A
#
# COMPACT_ATOMS: atom_id res chain seq x y z
N MET A 1 7.06 -8.55 -15.49
CA MET A 1 7.99 -9.59 -15.00
C MET A 1 8.40 -9.17 -13.60
N ILE A 2 8.17 -10.00 -12.58
CA ILE A 2 8.68 -9.72 -11.22
C ILE A 2 10.21 -9.78 -11.28
N SER A 3 10.91 -8.89 -10.57
CA SER A 3 12.37 -8.97 -10.46
C SER A 3 12.80 -10.19 -9.64
N ASP A 4 13.96 -10.78 -9.96
CA ASP A 4 14.49 -11.95 -9.22
C ASP A 4 14.66 -11.66 -7.72
N LEU A 5 14.98 -10.41 -7.37
CA LEU A 5 15.09 -9.95 -5.99
C LEU A 5 13.74 -10.03 -5.26
N LEU A 6 12.67 -9.48 -5.85
CA LEU A 6 11.33 -9.53 -5.26
C LEU A 6 10.84 -10.98 -5.13
N GLN A 7 11.06 -11.82 -6.14
CA GLN A 7 10.69 -13.24 -6.04
C GLN A 7 11.40 -13.94 -4.88
N THR A 8 12.71 -13.71 -4.72
CA THR A 8 13.48 -14.30 -3.62
C THR A 8 12.97 -13.83 -2.26
N ILE A 9 12.61 -12.55 -2.12
CA ILE A 9 12.06 -12.02 -0.86
C ILE A 9 10.71 -12.67 -0.55
N LEU A 10 9.82 -12.78 -1.55
CA LEU A 10 8.52 -13.45 -1.38
C LEU A 10 8.65 -14.92 -0.99
N ASP A 11 9.64 -15.63 -1.55
CA ASP A 11 9.92 -17.02 -1.19
C ASP A 11 10.39 -17.12 0.27
N VAL A 12 11.25 -16.20 0.71
CA VAL A 12 11.74 -16.14 2.10
C VAL A 12 10.61 -15.81 3.07
N THR A 13 9.77 -14.82 2.77
CA THR A 13 8.65 -14.47 3.66
C THR A 13 7.62 -15.59 3.73
N SER A 14 7.31 -16.24 2.61
CA SER A 14 6.45 -17.43 2.57
C SER A 14 6.98 -18.57 3.44
N HIS A 15 8.28 -18.90 3.31
CA HIS A 15 8.94 -19.93 4.12
C HIS A 15 8.86 -19.63 5.62
N LEU A 16 9.05 -18.36 5.99
CA LEU A 16 9.00 -17.89 7.37
C LEU A 16 7.58 -17.58 7.87
N LYS A 17 6.55 -17.78 7.02
CA LYS A 17 5.14 -17.47 7.29
C LYS A 17 4.92 -16.01 7.71
N ILE A 18 5.66 -15.11 7.09
CA ILE A 18 5.56 -13.66 7.28
C ILE A 18 4.52 -13.12 6.29
N THR A 19 3.46 -12.50 6.81
CA THR A 19 2.48 -11.81 5.96
C THR A 19 3.21 -10.71 5.18
N THR A 20 3.07 -10.73 3.86
CA THR A 20 3.78 -9.84 2.95
C THR A 20 2.81 -9.33 1.91
N VAL A 21 2.84 -8.02 1.67
CA VAL A 21 2.07 -7.38 0.60
C VAL A 21 2.97 -6.46 -0.21
N ILE A 22 2.70 -6.34 -1.51
CA ILE A 22 3.28 -5.27 -2.33
C ILE A 22 2.51 -3.98 -2.01
N ILE A 23 3.25 -2.89 -1.84
CA ILE A 23 2.70 -1.54 -1.66
C ILE A 23 3.29 -0.59 -2.72
N GLY A 24 3.12 0.72 -2.55
CA GLY A 24 3.71 1.71 -3.45
C GLY A 24 3.21 1.60 -4.89
N GLY A 25 3.99 2.10 -5.85
CA GLY A 25 3.58 2.16 -7.26
C GLY A 25 3.39 0.79 -7.90
N LEU A 26 4.08 -0.25 -7.39
CA LEU A 26 4.05 -1.60 -7.95
C LEU A 26 2.73 -2.34 -7.65
N ALA A 27 1.98 -1.89 -6.63
CA ALA A 27 0.67 -2.44 -6.29
C ALA A 27 -0.47 -1.90 -7.18
N LEU A 28 -0.31 -0.74 -7.82
CA LEU A 28 -1.37 -0.07 -8.59
C LEU A 28 -2.07 -0.95 -9.64
N PRO A 29 -1.36 -1.83 -10.37
CA PRO A 29 -2.02 -2.73 -11.31
C PRO A 29 -3.04 -3.68 -10.68
N ALA A 30 -2.89 -4.02 -9.38
CA ALA A 30 -3.88 -4.82 -8.65
C ALA A 30 -5.23 -4.10 -8.48
N TYR A 31 -5.21 -2.77 -8.56
CA TYR A 31 -6.39 -1.91 -8.45
C TYR A 31 -6.83 -1.35 -9.81
N ASN A 32 -6.51 -2.05 -10.92
CA ASN A 32 -6.88 -1.67 -12.28
C ASN A 32 -6.30 -0.31 -12.74
N VAL A 33 -5.20 0.14 -12.14
CA VAL A 33 -4.50 1.38 -12.51
C VAL A 33 -3.13 1.04 -13.11
N ALA A 34 -2.90 1.44 -14.37
CA ALA A 34 -1.62 1.25 -15.03
C ALA A 34 -0.60 2.28 -14.55
N ARG A 35 0.55 1.80 -14.04
CA ARG A 35 1.67 2.64 -13.62
C ARG A 35 3.00 1.94 -13.94
N THR A 36 3.96 2.72 -14.44
CA THR A 36 5.35 2.29 -14.51
C THR A 36 6.10 2.79 -13.27
N THR A 37 6.73 1.89 -12.54
CA THR A 37 7.65 2.21 -11.44
C THR A 37 8.88 1.31 -11.53
N LEU A 38 10.03 1.82 -11.09
CA LEU A 38 11.23 1.01 -10.84
C LEU A 38 11.36 0.66 -9.35
N ASP A 39 10.75 1.48 -8.49
CA ASP A 39 10.76 1.29 -7.05
C ASP A 39 9.94 0.05 -6.68
N ILE A 40 10.51 -0.76 -5.78
CA ILE A 40 9.89 -1.96 -5.26
C ILE A 40 9.69 -1.73 -3.77
N ASP A 41 8.43 -1.55 -3.39
CA ASP A 41 8.02 -1.37 -2.01
C ASP A 41 7.21 -2.59 -1.58
N ILE A 42 7.62 -3.23 -0.49
CA ILE A 42 6.82 -4.27 0.13
C ILE A 42 6.61 -3.96 1.61
N CYS A 43 5.47 -4.36 2.13
CA CYS A 43 5.21 -4.31 3.56
C CYS A 43 5.15 -5.73 4.11
N ILE A 44 5.85 -5.95 5.23
CA ILE A 44 5.84 -7.21 5.97
C ILE A 44 5.28 -7.01 7.37
N LYS A 45 4.51 -7.98 7.86
CA LYS A 45 4.07 -8.02 9.26
C LYS A 45 5.05 -8.84 10.07
N ILE A 46 5.83 -8.17 10.91
CA ILE A 46 6.78 -8.80 11.82
C ILE A 46 6.33 -8.53 13.26
N GLU A 47 6.32 -9.57 14.09
CA GLU A 47 5.79 -9.49 15.47
C GLU A 47 6.89 -9.32 16.52
N SER A 48 8.16 -9.56 16.17
CA SER A 48 9.26 -9.44 17.11
C SER A 48 10.61 -9.17 16.45
N GLN A 49 11.54 -8.59 17.20
CA GLN A 49 12.93 -8.43 16.74
C GLN A 49 13.59 -9.78 16.40
N LYS A 50 13.22 -10.87 17.09
CA LYS A 50 13.74 -12.21 16.80
C LYS A 50 13.33 -12.67 15.40
N GLN A 51 12.07 -12.46 15.02
CA GLN A 51 11.57 -12.78 13.68
C GLN A 51 12.19 -11.88 12.61
N LEU A 52 12.36 -10.58 12.90
CA LEU A 52 13.08 -9.65 12.00
C LEU A 52 14.52 -10.10 11.75
N ASN A 53 15.25 -10.47 12.80
CA ASN A 53 16.62 -10.94 12.68
C ASN A 53 16.69 -12.24 11.86
N LEU A 54 15.76 -13.17 12.08
CA LEU A 54 15.68 -14.40 11.30
C LEU A 54 15.44 -14.10 9.82
N PHE A 55 14.49 -13.21 9.50
CA PHE A 55 14.24 -12.77 8.13
C PHE A 55 15.49 -12.20 7.45
N ILE A 56 16.22 -11.32 8.14
CA ILE A 56 17.44 -10.69 7.61
C ILE A 56 18.56 -11.72 7.38
N GLU A 57 18.77 -12.66 8.31
CA GLU A 57 19.78 -13.71 8.14
C GLU A 57 19.41 -14.65 6.98
N THR A 58 18.13 -15.03 6.83
CA THR A 58 17.69 -15.85 5.69
C THR A 58 17.85 -15.12 4.35
N LEU A 59 17.61 -13.80 4.30
CA LEU A 59 17.92 -13.01 3.10
C LEU A 59 19.42 -13.02 2.78
N LYS A 60 20.27 -12.92 3.80
CA LYS A 60 21.73 -12.92 3.65
C LYS A 60 22.26 -14.24 3.08
N GLU A 61 21.67 -15.37 3.46
CA GLU A 61 21.94 -16.69 2.85
C GLU A 61 21.61 -16.74 1.34
N LYS A 62 20.78 -15.81 0.86
CA LYS A 62 20.40 -15.65 -0.55
C LYS A 62 21.15 -14.52 -1.26
N GLU A 63 22.27 -14.05 -0.72
CA GLU A 63 23.05 -12.92 -1.24
C GLU A 63 22.27 -11.57 -1.25
N ILE A 64 21.22 -11.46 -0.45
CA ILE A 64 20.45 -10.22 -0.25
C ILE A 64 20.85 -9.62 1.08
N SER A 65 21.27 -8.34 1.10
CA SER A 65 21.81 -7.73 2.32
C SER A 65 21.24 -6.33 2.55
N THR A 66 21.30 -5.86 3.79
CA THR A 66 21.03 -4.46 4.15
C THR A 66 22.28 -3.86 4.78
N LYS A 67 22.50 -2.56 4.55
CA LYS A 67 23.55 -1.78 5.23
C LYS A 67 23.06 -1.17 6.55
N GLN A 68 21.77 -1.26 6.82
CA GLN A 68 21.14 -0.73 8.02
C GLN A 68 21.17 -1.78 9.14
N HIS A 69 20.79 -1.36 10.35
CA HIS A 69 20.53 -2.25 11.47
C HIS A 69 19.03 -2.18 11.81
N PRO A 70 18.16 -2.92 11.09
CA PRO A 70 16.72 -2.81 11.26
C PRO A 70 16.28 -3.21 12.66
N LYS A 71 15.43 -2.38 13.26
CA LYS A 71 14.78 -2.67 14.53
C LYS A 71 13.28 -2.73 14.32
N ILE A 72 12.59 -3.49 15.16
CA ILE A 72 11.13 -3.68 15.07
C ILE A 72 10.34 -2.37 15.20
N ASN A 73 10.93 -1.34 15.79
CA ASN A 73 10.33 0.00 15.93
C ASN A 73 10.73 0.96 14.80
N HIS A 74 11.48 0.52 13.79
CA HIS A 74 11.72 1.30 12.60
C HIS A 74 10.51 1.17 11.64
N ASP A 75 10.35 2.15 10.78
CA ASP A 75 9.26 2.17 9.81
C ASP A 75 9.56 1.27 8.61
N LEU A 76 10.80 1.35 8.11
CA LEU A 76 11.29 0.60 6.97
C LEU A 76 12.80 0.40 7.03
N PHE A 77 13.31 -0.45 6.13
CA PHE A 77 14.72 -0.55 5.78
C PHE A 77 14.85 -1.03 4.32
N THR A 78 16.01 -0.78 3.72
CA THR A 78 16.30 -1.15 2.33
C THR A 78 17.17 -2.39 2.30
N VAL A 79 16.84 -3.31 1.39
CA VAL A 79 17.67 -4.48 1.07
C VAL A 79 18.16 -4.38 -0.37
N PHE A 80 19.35 -4.91 -0.61
CA PHE A 80 20.07 -4.81 -1.87
C PHE A 80 20.33 -6.21 -2.42
N GLY A 81 19.91 -6.42 -3.67
CA GLY A 81 20.38 -7.53 -4.51
C GLY A 81 21.53 -7.08 -5.41
N LYS A 82 21.79 -7.83 -6.49
CA LYS A 82 22.92 -7.55 -7.40
C LYS A 82 22.78 -6.24 -8.20
N GLN A 83 21.55 -5.89 -8.60
CA GLN A 83 21.27 -4.76 -9.49
C GLN A 83 19.96 -4.02 -9.14
N SER A 84 19.37 -4.34 -8.00
CA SER A 84 18.10 -3.74 -7.55
C SER A 84 18.09 -3.63 -6.04
N GLU A 85 17.22 -2.76 -5.57
CA GLU A 85 16.92 -2.56 -4.16
C GLU A 85 15.41 -2.70 -3.94
N VAL A 86 15.04 -3.01 -2.69
CA VAL A 86 13.66 -3.11 -2.25
C VAL A 86 13.54 -2.39 -0.91
N GLU A 87 12.55 -1.52 -0.78
CA GLU A 87 12.15 -0.99 0.52
C GLU A 87 11.24 -1.99 1.22
N ILE A 88 11.67 -2.42 2.40
CA ILE A 88 10.94 -3.32 3.29
C ILE A 88 10.31 -2.48 4.39
N TRP A 89 9.02 -2.26 4.28
CA TRP A 89 8.22 -1.57 5.27
C TRP A 89 7.76 -2.55 6.36
N LEU A 90 7.92 -2.15 7.63
CA LEU A 90 7.47 -2.93 8.81
C LEU A 90 6.04 -2.58 9.23
N LYS A 91 5.49 -1.51 8.66
CA LYS A 91 4.10 -1.06 8.79
C LYS A 91 3.62 -0.53 7.42
N PRO A 92 2.31 -0.49 7.15
CA PRO A 92 1.81 -0.18 5.80
C PRO A 92 2.23 1.19 5.25
N CYS A 93 2.36 2.18 6.13
CA CYS A 93 2.94 3.50 5.86
C CYS A 93 3.43 4.15 7.17
N ASP A 94 3.97 5.36 7.10
CA ASP A 94 4.45 6.13 8.25
C ASP A 94 3.36 6.46 9.28
N ALA A 95 2.10 6.57 8.87
CA ALA A 95 1.01 7.06 9.71
C ALA A 95 0.31 6.01 10.60
N PHE A 96 0.32 4.72 10.23
CA PHE A 96 -0.42 3.70 10.98
C PHE A 96 0.23 2.32 10.96
N GLN A 97 -0.15 1.49 11.94
CA GLN A 97 0.36 0.14 12.13
C GLN A 97 -0.58 -0.90 11.48
N TRP A 98 -0.07 -2.13 11.34
CA TRP A 98 -0.92 -3.28 11.03
C TRP A 98 -1.99 -3.48 12.10
N ASP A 99 -3.21 -3.79 11.67
CA ASP A 99 -4.27 -4.30 12.52
C ASP A 99 -4.90 -5.57 11.94
N GLU A 100 -5.70 -6.23 12.76
CA GLU A 100 -6.32 -7.51 12.44
C GLU A 100 -7.28 -7.43 11.23
N GLN A 101 -8.11 -6.39 11.14
CA GLN A 101 -9.06 -6.24 10.04
C GLN A 101 -8.32 -6.05 8.71
N MET A 102 -7.23 -5.27 8.73
CA MET A 102 -6.39 -5.06 7.55
C MET A 102 -5.78 -6.37 7.08
N THR A 103 -5.25 -7.18 7.99
CA THR A 103 -4.69 -8.50 7.64
C THR A 103 -5.72 -9.46 7.07
N HIS A 104 -6.98 -9.42 7.56
CA HIS A 104 -8.05 -10.25 7.03
C HIS A 104 -8.58 -9.80 5.66
N LYS A 105 -8.40 -8.53 5.31
CA LYS A 105 -8.83 -7.96 4.03
C LYS A 105 -7.72 -7.93 2.96
N ILE A 106 -6.53 -8.44 3.26
CA ILE A 106 -5.46 -8.60 2.26
C ILE A 106 -5.98 -9.36 1.04
N GLN A 107 -5.67 -8.83 -0.15
CA GLN A 107 -6.16 -9.35 -1.41
C GLN A 107 -5.07 -10.14 -2.13
N HIS A 108 -5.46 -11.28 -2.68
CA HIS A 108 -4.64 -12.00 -3.64
C HIS A 108 -4.58 -11.23 -4.95
N PHE A 109 -3.37 -11.04 -5.50
CA PHE A 109 -3.19 -10.36 -6.78
C PHE A 109 -2.83 -11.36 -7.89
N PHE A 110 -1.70 -12.05 -7.77
CA PHE A 110 -1.31 -13.12 -8.70
C PHE A 110 -0.29 -14.06 -8.06
N LYS A 111 -0.29 -15.35 -8.43
CA LYS A 111 0.59 -16.37 -7.83
C LYS A 111 0.52 -16.33 -6.29
N ASP A 112 1.63 -16.10 -5.60
CA ASP A 112 1.69 -15.93 -4.13
C ASP A 112 1.92 -14.47 -3.75
N VAL A 113 1.54 -13.54 -4.63
CA VAL A 113 1.64 -12.10 -4.41
C VAL A 113 0.32 -11.57 -3.88
N TYR A 114 0.41 -10.82 -2.79
CA TYR A 114 -0.71 -10.18 -2.13
C TYR A 114 -0.54 -8.67 -2.10
N VAL A 115 -1.65 -7.96 -1.98
CA VAL A 115 -1.72 -6.50 -1.85
C VAL A 115 -2.69 -6.14 -0.72
N LEU A 116 -2.67 -4.88 -0.28
CA LEU A 116 -3.68 -4.37 0.64
C LEU A 116 -5.07 -4.38 -0.02
N ALA A 117 -6.13 -4.32 0.78
CA ALA A 117 -7.44 -3.95 0.25
C ALA A 117 -7.35 -2.57 -0.40
N VAL A 118 -8.19 -2.31 -1.40
CA VAL A 118 -8.18 -1.05 -2.14
C VAL A 118 -8.38 0.16 -1.21
N GLU A 119 -9.24 0.01 -0.20
CA GLU A 119 -9.51 1.02 0.82
C GLU A 119 -8.26 1.29 1.66
N ASP A 120 -7.60 0.24 2.14
CA ASP A 120 -6.39 0.34 2.96
C ASP A 120 -5.20 0.89 2.17
N TYR A 121 -5.10 0.56 0.89
CA TYR A 121 -4.08 1.13 0.00
C TYR A 121 -4.27 2.63 -0.19
N ILE A 122 -5.51 3.10 -0.43
CA ILE A 122 -5.79 4.54 -0.52
C ILE A 122 -5.41 5.26 0.76
N LEU A 123 -5.64 4.68 1.94
CA LEU A 123 -5.20 5.28 3.21
C LEU A 123 -3.69 5.52 3.20
N THR A 124 -2.87 4.57 2.72
CA THR A 124 -1.41 4.76 2.66
C THR A 124 -1.03 5.96 1.80
N LYS A 125 -1.79 6.26 0.74
CA LYS A 125 -1.56 7.42 -0.12
C LYS A 125 -2.01 8.73 0.53
N LEU A 126 -3.16 8.72 1.19
CA LEU A 126 -3.69 9.88 1.89
C LEU A 126 -2.81 10.28 3.07
N ALA A 127 -2.25 9.31 3.80
CA ALA A 127 -1.54 9.56 5.05
C ALA A 127 -0.14 10.16 4.87
N ARG A 128 0.40 10.17 3.63
CA ARG A 128 1.73 10.70 3.36
C ARG A 128 1.78 12.21 3.61
N ALA A 129 2.66 12.62 4.51
CA ALA A 129 2.90 14.05 4.77
C ALA A 129 3.52 14.76 3.54
N ASP A 130 4.23 14.04 2.69
CA ASP A 130 4.89 14.52 1.47
C ASP A 130 4.08 14.25 0.19
N ARG A 131 2.75 14.04 0.33
CA ARG A 131 1.83 13.71 -0.77
C ARG A 131 2.02 14.62 -1.98
N SER A 132 2.33 14.01 -3.13
CA SER A 132 2.50 14.71 -4.39
C SER A 132 1.18 14.78 -5.17
N SER A 133 1.14 15.60 -6.23
CA SER A 133 0.01 15.61 -7.16
C SER A 133 -0.21 14.25 -7.84
N ILE A 134 0.84 13.44 -8.00
CA ILE A 134 0.75 12.09 -8.54
C ILE A 134 -0.04 11.19 -7.60
N ASP A 135 0.16 11.30 -6.28
CA ASP A 135 -0.57 10.49 -5.30
C ASP A 135 -2.06 10.82 -5.27
N THR A 136 -2.41 12.11 -5.46
CA THR A 136 -3.80 12.54 -5.65
C THR A 136 -4.40 11.92 -6.91
N VAL A 137 -3.69 11.98 -8.04
CA VAL A 137 -4.16 11.38 -9.31
C VAL A 137 -4.31 9.86 -9.21
N ASP A 138 -3.36 9.17 -8.58
CA ASP A 138 -3.42 7.73 -8.35
C ASP A 138 -4.65 7.38 -7.49
N THR A 139 -4.86 8.09 -6.38
CA THR A 139 -6.04 7.90 -5.50
C THR A 139 -7.34 8.01 -6.28
N LEU A 140 -7.46 9.04 -7.12
CA LEU A 140 -8.65 9.25 -7.95
C LEU A 140 -8.83 8.14 -8.97
N ASN A 141 -7.78 7.75 -9.68
CA ASN A 141 -7.84 6.67 -10.66
C ASN A 141 -8.27 5.35 -10.03
N ILE A 142 -7.77 5.04 -8.82
CA ILE A 142 -8.15 3.85 -8.07
C ILE A 142 -9.64 3.90 -7.72
N LEU A 143 -10.13 5.01 -7.18
CA LEU A 143 -11.55 5.17 -6.84
C LEU A 143 -12.44 4.98 -8.06
N ILE A 144 -12.07 5.59 -9.19
CA ILE A 144 -12.83 5.48 -10.44
C ILE A 144 -12.84 4.04 -10.96
N ALA A 145 -11.68 3.38 -10.97
CA ALA A 145 -11.53 2.03 -11.51
C ALA A 145 -12.21 0.96 -10.64
N ASN A 146 -12.39 1.23 -9.34
CA ASN A 146 -12.94 0.27 -8.37
C ASN A 146 -14.28 0.71 -7.76
N LYS A 147 -14.91 1.77 -8.27
CA LYS A 147 -16.13 2.41 -7.71
C LYS A 147 -17.32 1.48 -7.43
N ASP A 148 -17.37 0.34 -8.13
CA ASP A 148 -18.46 -0.63 -8.07
C ASP A 148 -18.20 -1.75 -7.05
N ILE A 149 -16.94 -1.93 -6.64
CA ILE A 149 -16.51 -2.94 -5.64
C ILE A 149 -16.00 -2.31 -4.34
N PHE A 150 -15.87 -0.98 -4.29
CA PHE A 150 -15.33 -0.24 -3.16
C PHE A 150 -16.25 -0.30 -1.94
N ASP A 151 -15.70 -0.70 -0.80
CA ASP A 151 -16.38 -0.80 0.49
C ASP A 151 -16.34 0.54 1.22
N TRP A 152 -17.35 1.38 0.95
CA TRP A 152 -17.45 2.74 1.49
C TRP A 152 -17.59 2.78 3.02
N GLU A 153 -18.29 1.80 3.61
CA GLU A 153 -18.46 1.70 5.06
C GLU A 153 -17.12 1.40 5.74
N TYR A 154 -16.38 0.41 5.22
CA TYR A 154 -15.04 0.11 5.71
C TYR A 154 -14.07 1.28 5.52
N PHE A 155 -14.08 1.92 4.35
CA PHE A 155 -13.21 3.07 4.10
C PHE A 155 -13.53 4.25 5.02
N GLN A 156 -14.80 4.53 5.30
CA GLN A 156 -15.19 5.53 6.29
C GLN A 156 -14.67 5.20 7.69
N PHE A 157 -14.85 3.94 8.13
CA PHE A 157 -14.30 3.47 9.40
C PHE A 157 -12.79 3.73 9.46
N ARG A 158 -12.09 3.42 8.38
CA ARG A 158 -10.64 3.62 8.26
C ARG A 158 -10.23 5.08 8.30
N LEU A 159 -10.87 5.96 7.53
CA LEU A 159 -10.56 7.40 7.55
C LEU A 159 -10.74 8.00 8.94
N LYS A 160 -11.77 7.58 9.68
CA LYS A 160 -11.98 8.01 11.08
C LYS A 160 -10.90 7.48 12.01
N TRP A 161 -10.46 6.23 11.81
CA TRP A 161 -9.43 5.60 12.63
C TRP A 161 -8.07 6.32 12.57
N VAL A 162 -7.69 6.85 11.40
CA VAL A 162 -6.41 7.57 11.20
C VAL A 162 -6.55 9.10 11.06
N ASP A 163 -7.76 9.63 11.29
CA ASP A 163 -8.07 11.07 11.17
C ASP A 163 -7.73 11.69 9.79
N LEU A 164 -8.02 10.96 8.71
CA LEU A 164 -7.75 11.39 7.32
C LEU A 164 -9.01 11.79 6.56
N LYS A 165 -10.13 12.02 7.27
CA LYS A 165 -11.40 12.37 6.62
C LYS A 165 -11.28 13.67 5.81
N ASN A 166 -10.65 14.69 6.38
CA ASN A 166 -10.50 15.99 5.72
C ASN A 166 -9.58 15.89 4.51
N ASP A 167 -8.46 15.15 4.61
CA ASP A 167 -7.57 14.88 3.49
C ASP A 167 -8.29 14.24 2.31
N PHE A 168 -9.14 13.25 2.59
CA PHE A 168 -9.93 12.61 1.56
C PHE A 168 -10.90 13.60 0.89
N GLU A 169 -11.63 14.39 1.67
CA GLU A 169 -12.55 15.41 1.12
C GLU A 169 -11.82 16.45 0.26
N GLU A 170 -10.62 16.86 0.64
CA GLU A 170 -9.79 17.79 -0.15
C GLU A 170 -9.38 17.18 -1.49
N VAL A 171 -8.97 15.91 -1.50
CA VAL A 171 -8.64 15.17 -2.74
C VAL A 171 -9.83 15.12 -3.69
N ILE A 172 -11.04 14.87 -3.17
CA ILE A 172 -12.24 14.81 -4.01
C ILE A 172 -12.70 16.21 -4.46
N LYS A 173 -12.56 17.25 -3.62
CA LYS A 173 -12.89 18.63 -4.02
C LYS A 173 -11.94 19.15 -5.11
N ALA A 174 -10.65 18.83 -5.02
CA ALA A 174 -9.69 19.16 -6.07
C ALA A 174 -10.10 18.51 -7.42
N PHE A 175 -10.66 17.31 -7.38
CA PHE A 175 -11.15 16.60 -8.55
C PHE A 175 -12.36 17.28 -9.22
N GLU A 176 -13.21 17.98 -8.48
CA GLU A 176 -14.35 18.74 -9.06
C GLU A 176 -13.88 19.96 -9.88
N LEU A 177 -12.77 20.58 -9.50
CA LEU A 177 -12.33 21.86 -10.05
C LEU A 177 -11.58 21.71 -11.38
N ASP A 178 -10.79 20.64 -11.54
CA ASP A 178 -9.81 20.51 -12.63
C ASP A 178 -10.32 19.82 -13.92
N TYR A 179 -11.55 19.31 -13.96
CA TYR A 179 -11.96 18.38 -15.03
C TYR A 179 -13.28 18.68 -15.77
N SER A 180 -13.48 17.96 -16.88
CA SER A 180 -14.66 18.02 -17.76
C SER A 180 -15.97 17.66 -17.03
N GLU A 181 -17.12 18.04 -17.60
CA GLU A 181 -18.45 17.88 -16.99
C GLU A 181 -18.78 16.45 -16.54
N ASN A 182 -18.30 15.44 -17.29
CA ASN A 182 -18.45 14.02 -16.93
C ASN A 182 -17.70 13.64 -15.65
N LEU A 183 -16.50 14.19 -15.44
CA LEU A 183 -15.69 13.89 -14.26
C LEU A 183 -16.25 14.60 -13.03
N ARG A 184 -16.79 15.82 -13.16
CA ARG A 184 -17.53 16.50 -12.07
C ARG A 184 -18.72 15.69 -11.57
N ASN A 185 -19.49 15.10 -12.48
CA ASN A 185 -20.60 14.23 -12.10
C ASN A 185 -20.13 12.96 -11.36
N LEU A 186 -18.95 12.44 -11.74
CA LEU A 186 -18.34 11.30 -11.05
C LEU A 186 -17.82 11.67 -9.66
N SER A 187 -17.19 12.85 -9.50
CA SER A 187 -16.77 13.37 -8.18
C SER A 187 -17.96 13.47 -7.23
N ARG A 188 -19.05 14.08 -7.69
CA ARG A 188 -20.28 14.20 -6.91
C ARG A 188 -20.85 12.84 -6.54
N ASN A 189 -20.89 11.90 -7.47
CA ASN A 189 -21.36 10.55 -7.17
C ASN A 189 -20.49 9.84 -6.12
N ILE A 190 -19.18 10.04 -6.15
CA ILE A 190 -18.26 9.53 -5.13
C ILE A 190 -18.54 10.19 -3.77
N LEU A 191 -18.72 11.52 -3.72
CA LEU A 191 -19.09 12.23 -2.49
C LEU A 191 -20.44 11.78 -1.96
N ASP A 192 -21.46 11.63 -2.81
CA ASP A 192 -22.78 11.16 -2.41
C ASP A 192 -22.71 9.76 -1.81
N LYS A 193 -21.98 8.83 -2.45
CA LYS A 193 -21.77 7.47 -1.89
C LYS A 193 -21.03 7.55 -0.55
N PHE A 194 -20.01 8.40 -0.46
CA PHE A 194 -19.27 8.61 0.76
C PHE A 194 -20.17 9.13 1.87
N GLU A 195 -20.94 10.21 1.68
CA GLU A 195 -21.79 10.81 2.71
C GLU A 195 -22.96 9.91 3.13
N ASN A 196 -23.53 9.14 2.20
CA ASN A 196 -24.68 8.27 2.49
C ASN A 196 -24.32 6.90 3.08
N SER A 197 -23.03 6.60 3.28
CA SER A 197 -22.57 5.38 3.95
C SER A 197 -22.43 5.53 5.47
N LEU A 198 -23.07 6.56 6.05
CA LEU A 198 -23.11 6.88 7.49
C LEU A 198 -24.24 6.17 8.23
#